data_AF-A0A351VIN6-F1
#
_entry.id   AF-A0A351VIN6-F1
#
_cell.length_a   1.000
_cell.length_b   1.000
_cell.length_c   1.000
_cell.angle_alpha   90.00
_cell.angle_beta   90.00
_cell.angle_gamma   90.00
#
_symmetry.space_group_name_H-M   'P 1'
#
loop_
_entity.id
_entity.type
_entity.pdbx_description
1 polymer ?
#
loop_
_entity_poly.entity_id
_entity_poly.type
_entity_poly.pdbx_seq_one_letter_code
_entity_poly.pdbx_strand_id
1 'polypeptide(L)'
;MRPFLIIATTVVIAALRTSCHAGCNCNDWVIRDGYCVDYVKAKIPSFPVPNDVTEITTLKNREVPEVSEGDVAIFDLGRYWHVAYVEKVHLDKQGNATAIDVSEMNFGGDLSYQEYKGRWSPKNENEWKRALCCGVTDKYSQTSSRKNVALSAVTQVWSPSEEQPEDNGISRINTFVNKVREVLNRFMPFTWREL
;
A
#
# COMPACT_ATOMS: atom_id res chain seq x y z
N MET A 1 -30.93 -36.09 27.43
CA MET A 1 -29.91 -35.80 26.39
C MET A 1 -30.41 -34.61 25.59
N ARG A 2 -29.75 -33.45 25.70
CA ARG A 2 -30.13 -32.20 25.01
C ARG A 2 -29.32 -32.09 23.71
N PRO A 3 -29.92 -31.75 22.56
CA PRO A 3 -29.15 -31.43 21.37
C PRO A 3 -28.57 -30.02 21.49
N PHE A 4 -27.25 -29.91 21.35
CA PHE A 4 -26.58 -28.62 21.17
C PHE A 4 -26.84 -28.14 19.75
N LEU A 5 -27.55 -27.01 19.64
CA LEU A 5 -27.74 -26.28 18.41
C LEU A 5 -26.45 -25.50 18.13
N ILE A 6 -25.65 -25.95 17.17
CA ILE A 6 -24.47 -25.20 16.70
C ILE A 6 -24.99 -24.13 15.73
N ILE A 7 -25.01 -22.87 16.18
CA ILE A 7 -25.32 -21.71 15.34
C ILE A 7 -24.05 -21.41 14.54
N ALA A 8 -24.03 -21.78 13.25
CA ALA A 8 -22.99 -21.38 12.33
C ALA A 8 -23.21 -19.92 11.93
N THR A 9 -22.47 -19.01 12.57
CA THR A 9 -22.47 -17.59 12.23
C THR A 9 -21.67 -17.40 10.93
N THR A 10 -22.33 -17.47 9.78
CA THR A 10 -21.75 -17.01 8.51
C THR A 10 -21.60 -15.49 8.56
N VAL A 11 -20.38 -15.01 8.82
CA VAL A 11 -20.00 -13.61 8.63
C VAL A 11 -20.01 -13.33 7.14
N VAL A 12 -21.07 -12.66 6.66
CA VAL A 12 -21.11 -12.09 5.31
C VAL A 12 -20.25 -10.84 5.35
N ILE A 13 -18.97 -10.97 4.99
CA ILE A 13 -18.12 -9.81 4.67
C ILE A 13 -18.71 -9.22 3.39
N ALA A 14 -19.58 -8.22 3.53
CA ALA A 14 -19.93 -7.34 2.44
C ALA A 14 -18.65 -6.56 2.09
N ALA A 15 -17.85 -7.11 1.17
CA ALA A 15 -16.75 -6.39 0.56
C ALA A 15 -17.36 -5.14 -0.09
N LEU A 16 -17.17 -4.00 0.56
CA LEU A 16 -17.42 -2.70 -0.05
C LEU A 16 -16.52 -2.64 -1.29
N ARG A 17 -17.17 -2.79 -2.44
CA ARG A 17 -16.53 -2.88 -3.75
C ARG A 17 -16.03 -1.49 -4.14
N THR A 18 -14.75 -1.39 -4.42
CA THR A 18 -13.98 -0.15 -4.44
C THR A 18 -14.00 0.45 -5.83
N SER A 19 -14.65 1.61 -5.99
CA SER A 19 -14.54 2.41 -7.19
C SER A 19 -13.25 3.24 -7.10
N CYS A 20 -12.14 2.64 -7.52
CA CYS A 20 -10.95 3.41 -7.89
C CYS A 20 -11.34 4.32 -9.06
N HIS A 21 -11.83 5.50 -8.70
CA HIS A 21 -12.11 6.66 -9.52
C HIS A 21 -12.05 6.57 -11.03
N ALA A 22 -13.22 6.79 -11.65
CA ALA A 22 -13.33 7.68 -12.80
C ALA A 22 -14.77 8.04 -13.22
N GLY A 23 -15.73 8.30 -12.31
CA GLY A 23 -17.10 8.65 -12.74
C GLY A 23 -17.75 7.65 -13.72
N CYS A 24 -17.23 6.43 -13.77
CA CYS A 24 -17.50 5.37 -14.72
C CYS A 24 -18.00 4.14 -13.94
N ASN A 25 -18.85 3.33 -14.56
CA ASN A 25 -19.28 2.07 -13.97
C ASN A 25 -18.15 1.04 -14.08
N CYS A 26 -17.47 0.76 -12.96
CA CYS A 26 -16.32 -0.14 -12.89
C CYS A 26 -16.64 -1.51 -12.27
N ASN A 27 -17.92 -1.85 -12.09
CA ASN A 27 -18.35 -3.07 -11.39
C ASN A 27 -17.71 -4.35 -11.95
N ASP A 28 -17.63 -4.48 -13.28
CA ASP A 28 -17.04 -5.64 -13.95
C ASP A 28 -15.57 -5.86 -13.59
N TRP A 29 -14.84 -4.78 -13.33
CA TRP A 29 -13.43 -4.82 -12.98
C TRP A 29 -13.22 -4.99 -11.48
N VAL A 30 -14.09 -4.41 -10.65
CA VAL A 30 -14.02 -4.66 -9.21
C VAL A 30 -14.28 -6.14 -8.89
N ILE A 31 -15.15 -6.81 -9.65
CA ILE A 31 -15.38 -8.27 -9.49
C ILE A 31 -14.14 -9.10 -9.86
N ARG A 32 -13.27 -8.58 -10.73
CA ARG A 32 -12.10 -9.31 -11.21
C ARG A 32 -10.91 -9.21 -10.25
N ASP A 33 -11.02 -8.40 -9.20
CA ASP A 33 -9.90 -7.93 -8.39
C ASP A 33 -8.75 -7.44 -9.28
N GLY A 34 -7.56 -7.22 -8.74
CA GLY A 34 -6.40 -6.91 -9.56
C GLY A 34 -6.03 -5.43 -9.63
N TYR A 35 -6.68 -4.58 -8.84
CA TYR A 35 -6.29 -3.19 -8.65
C TYR A 35 -5.16 -3.05 -7.63
N CYS A 36 -4.50 -1.90 -7.68
CA CYS A 36 -3.47 -1.53 -6.71
C CYS A 36 -3.97 -1.58 -5.25
N VAL A 37 -5.23 -1.18 -5.01
CA VAL A 37 -5.87 -1.23 -3.70
C VAL A 37 -6.08 -2.65 -3.19
N ASP A 38 -6.35 -3.62 -4.06
CA ASP A 38 -6.55 -5.03 -3.66
C ASP A 38 -5.24 -5.60 -3.13
N TYR A 39 -4.12 -5.28 -3.80
CA TYR A 39 -2.79 -5.66 -3.35
C TYR A 39 -2.43 -5.02 -2.01
N VAL A 40 -2.65 -3.70 -1.88
CA VAL A 40 -2.38 -2.99 -0.61
C VAL A 40 -3.25 -3.52 0.51
N LYS A 41 -4.54 -3.80 0.28
CA LYS A 41 -5.45 -4.38 1.29
C LYS A 41 -5.02 -5.77 1.73
N ALA A 42 -4.47 -6.59 0.81
CA ALA A 42 -3.91 -7.89 1.16
C ALA A 42 -2.65 -7.78 2.04
N LYS A 43 -1.82 -6.75 1.82
CA LYS A 43 -0.62 -6.46 2.64
C LYS A 43 -0.97 -5.79 3.97
N ILE A 44 -1.92 -4.87 3.96
CA ILE A 44 -2.36 -4.06 5.10
C ILE A 44 -3.90 -4.10 5.17
N PRO A 45 -4.48 -5.08 5.87
CA PRO A 45 -5.93 -5.25 5.97
C PRO A 45 -6.68 -4.04 6.54
N SER A 46 -6.01 -3.17 7.30
CA SER A 46 -6.58 -1.95 7.86
C SER A 46 -6.66 -0.78 6.87
N PHE A 47 -6.04 -0.86 5.69
CA PHE A 47 -6.04 0.23 4.72
C PHE A 47 -7.48 0.60 4.31
N PRO A 48 -7.94 1.84 4.52
CA PRO A 48 -9.26 2.28 4.10
C PRO A 48 -9.25 2.47 2.58
N VAL A 49 -10.03 1.68 1.86
CA VAL A 49 -10.10 1.83 0.41
C VAL A 49 -11.12 2.91 0.07
N PRO A 50 -10.69 4.04 -0.53
CA PRO A 50 -11.57 5.14 -0.81
C PRO A 50 -12.48 4.83 -2.01
N ASN A 51 -13.67 5.40 -1.99
CA ASN A 51 -14.69 5.26 -3.02
C ASN A 51 -14.75 6.50 -3.94
N ASP A 52 -14.29 7.65 -3.46
CA ASP A 52 -14.32 8.93 -4.19
C ASP A 52 -13.08 9.85 -3.98
N VAL A 53 -13.09 11.04 -4.61
CA VAL A 53 -11.91 11.95 -4.71
C VAL A 53 -11.63 12.50 -3.34
N THR A 54 -12.71 12.87 -2.67
CA THR A 54 -12.70 13.45 -1.34
C THR A 54 -12.04 12.46 -0.41
N GLU A 55 -12.51 11.20 -0.41
CA GLU A 55 -11.94 10.14 0.42
C GLU A 55 -10.44 9.92 0.15
N ILE A 56 -10.02 9.89 -1.13
CA ILE A 56 -8.58 9.78 -1.50
C ILE A 56 -7.75 10.92 -0.91
N THR A 57 -8.22 12.16 -1.01
CA THR A 57 -7.48 13.33 -0.48
C THR A 57 -7.42 13.36 1.05
N THR A 58 -8.34 12.66 1.72
CA THR A 58 -8.33 12.51 3.19
C THR A 58 -7.52 11.33 3.70
N LEU A 59 -6.95 10.50 2.81
CA LEU A 59 -6.10 9.37 3.21
C LEU A 59 -4.77 9.81 3.82
N LYS A 60 -4.30 11.05 3.60
CA LYS A 60 -3.05 11.50 4.21
C LYS A 60 -3.15 11.50 5.74
N ASN A 61 -2.36 10.65 6.40
CA ASN A 61 -2.18 10.66 7.86
C ASN A 61 -0.71 10.72 8.31
N ARG A 62 0.22 10.79 7.37
CA ARG A 62 1.66 10.97 7.59
C ARG A 62 2.24 11.93 6.57
N GLU A 63 3.23 12.71 6.98
CA GLU A 63 3.96 13.58 6.06
C GLU A 63 4.88 12.77 5.15
N VAL A 64 4.99 13.16 3.87
CA VAL A 64 5.79 12.43 2.88
C VAL A 64 7.25 12.23 3.31
N PRO A 65 7.96 13.23 3.90
CA PRO A 65 9.32 13.03 4.40
C PRO A 65 9.46 12.03 5.56
N GLU A 66 8.37 11.73 6.26
CA GLU A 66 8.33 10.81 7.41
C GLU A 66 8.00 9.36 7.01
N VAL A 67 7.89 9.09 5.70
CA VAL A 67 7.58 7.76 5.16
C VAL A 67 8.47 6.68 5.77
N SER A 68 7.86 5.54 6.08
CA SER A 68 8.47 4.36 6.67
C SER A 68 8.14 3.10 5.89
N GLU A 69 8.94 2.05 6.08
CA GLU A 69 8.61 0.71 5.58
C GLU A 69 7.26 0.26 6.16
N GLY A 70 6.42 -0.35 5.34
CA GLY A 70 5.07 -0.72 5.72
C GLY A 70 4.00 0.36 5.52
N ASP A 71 4.39 1.56 5.12
CA ASP A 71 3.43 2.59 4.70
C ASP A 71 2.85 2.32 3.31
N VAL A 72 1.83 3.09 2.97
CA VAL A 72 1.24 3.17 1.64
C VAL A 72 1.64 4.49 1.00
N ALA A 73 2.39 4.41 -0.09
CA ALA A 73 2.67 5.55 -0.95
C ALA A 73 1.51 5.74 -1.92
N ILE A 74 0.98 6.96 -1.97
CA ILE A 74 -0.12 7.36 -2.86
C ILE A 74 0.46 8.28 -3.94
N PHE A 75 0.10 8.00 -5.20
CA PHE A 75 0.53 8.73 -6.37
C PHE A 75 -0.68 9.31 -7.10
N ASP A 76 -0.54 10.52 -7.62
CA ASP A 76 -1.46 11.07 -8.61
C ASP A 76 -0.84 10.88 -10.00
N LEU A 77 -1.43 10.02 -10.83
CA LEU A 77 -0.99 9.77 -12.21
C LEU A 77 -1.82 10.56 -13.24
N GLY A 78 -2.54 11.60 -12.79
CA GLY A 78 -3.36 12.50 -13.59
C GLY A 78 -4.69 11.89 -14.04
N ARG A 79 -4.66 10.68 -14.60
CA ARG A 79 -5.86 9.96 -15.07
C ARG A 79 -6.52 9.09 -13.99
N TYR A 80 -5.73 8.61 -13.04
CA TYR A 80 -6.19 7.84 -11.88
C TYR A 80 -5.17 7.99 -10.74
N TRP A 81 -5.61 7.69 -9.53
CA TRP A 81 -4.76 7.63 -8.34
C TRP A 81 -4.22 6.21 -8.15
N HIS A 82 -2.96 6.08 -7.76
CA HIS A 82 -2.32 4.79 -7.58
C HIS A 82 -1.79 4.63 -6.16
N VAL A 83 -1.83 3.40 -5.64
CA VAL A 83 -1.23 3.09 -4.35
C VAL A 83 -0.24 1.96 -4.45
N ALA A 84 0.82 2.07 -3.66
CA ALA A 84 1.85 1.06 -3.56
C ALA A 84 2.27 0.87 -2.10
N TYR A 85 2.61 -0.37 -1.75
CA TYR A 85 3.16 -0.69 -0.45
C TYR A 85 4.65 -0.33 -0.42
N VAL A 86 5.09 0.39 0.61
CA VAL A 86 6.49 0.79 0.79
C VAL A 86 7.27 -0.38 1.37
N GLU A 87 8.12 -0.99 0.55
CA GLU A 87 8.97 -2.12 0.93
C GLU A 87 10.29 -1.66 1.58
N LYS A 88 10.81 -0.49 1.19
CA LYS A 88 12.07 0.07 1.71
C LYS A 88 12.11 1.58 1.59
N VAL A 89 12.70 2.25 2.57
CA VAL A 89 13.02 3.69 2.49
C VAL A 89 14.53 3.89 2.36
N HIS A 90 14.94 4.74 1.41
CA HIS A 90 16.33 5.11 1.19
C HIS A 90 16.60 6.49 1.78
N LEU A 91 17.60 6.56 2.63
CA LEU A 91 18.00 7.78 3.34
C LEU A 91 19.26 8.39 2.72
N ASP A 92 19.35 9.73 2.73
CA ASP A 92 20.59 10.43 2.45
C ASP A 92 21.59 10.34 3.63
N LYS A 93 22.75 11.00 3.50
CA LYS A 93 23.78 11.03 4.55
C LYS A 93 23.35 11.78 5.81
N GLN A 94 22.32 12.62 5.70
CA GLN A 94 21.76 13.41 6.78
C GLN A 94 20.60 12.66 7.48
N GLY A 95 20.20 11.51 6.94
CA GLY A 95 19.10 10.69 7.46
C GLY A 95 17.73 11.06 6.90
N ASN A 96 17.63 11.90 5.87
CA ASN A 96 16.36 12.26 5.25
C ASN A 96 15.95 11.23 4.20
N ALA A 97 14.65 10.90 4.15
CA ALA A 97 14.10 10.06 3.09
C ALA A 97 14.22 10.76 1.72
N THR A 98 14.77 10.04 0.73
CA THR A 98 14.99 10.57 -0.63
C THR A 98 14.31 9.72 -1.70
N ALA A 99 14.20 8.43 -1.47
CA ALA A 99 13.55 7.50 -2.38
C ALA A 99 12.94 6.33 -1.60
N ILE A 100 12.05 5.60 -2.27
CA ILE A 100 11.42 4.39 -1.73
C ILE A 100 11.49 3.25 -2.75
N ASP A 101 11.54 2.03 -2.26
CA ASP A 101 11.16 0.86 -3.04
C ASP A 101 9.71 0.51 -2.74
N VAL A 102 8.95 0.17 -3.77
CA VAL A 102 7.53 -0.15 -3.63
C VAL A 102 7.17 -1.46 -4.31
N SER A 103 6.15 -2.12 -3.79
CA SER A 103 5.47 -3.24 -4.42
C SER A 103 3.99 -2.88 -4.63
N GLU A 104 3.45 -3.27 -5.78
CA GLU A 104 2.14 -2.82 -6.23
C GLU A 104 1.54 -3.78 -7.26
N MET A 105 0.30 -3.53 -7.65
CA MET A 105 -0.42 -4.28 -8.67
C MET A 105 -1.11 -3.31 -9.63
N ASN A 106 -1.27 -3.69 -10.90
CA ASN A 106 -1.85 -2.82 -11.94
C ASN A 106 -1.10 -1.49 -12.10
N PHE A 107 0.23 -1.54 -11.99
CA PHE A 107 1.10 -0.43 -12.36
C PHE A 107 1.62 -0.65 -13.77
N GLY A 108 1.25 0.23 -14.69
CA GLY A 108 1.51 0.07 -16.11
C GLY A 108 1.06 1.28 -16.94
N GLY A 109 1.22 1.15 -18.25
CA GLY A 109 0.86 2.17 -19.22
C GLY A 109 -0.61 2.15 -19.61
N ASP A 110 -0.93 2.97 -20.62
CA ASP A 110 -2.20 2.86 -21.31
C ASP A 110 -2.29 1.53 -22.04
N LEU A 111 -3.43 0.88 -21.90
CA LEU A 111 -3.75 -0.33 -22.63
C LEU A 111 -4.29 0.05 -24.01
N SER A 112 -3.68 -0.40 -25.08
CA SER A 112 -4.22 -0.18 -26.42
C SER A 112 -5.48 -1.02 -26.68
N TYR A 113 -6.32 -0.59 -27.64
CA TYR A 113 -7.53 -1.35 -28.00
C TYR A 113 -7.19 -2.77 -28.50
N GLN A 114 -6.07 -2.95 -29.20
CA GLN A 114 -5.64 -4.26 -29.69
C GLN A 114 -5.21 -5.19 -28.56
N GLU A 115 -4.43 -4.69 -27.60
CA GLU A 115 -4.06 -5.47 -26.41
C GLU A 115 -5.28 -5.83 -25.57
N TYR A 116 -6.21 -4.87 -25.41
CA TYR A 116 -7.47 -5.11 -24.73
C TYR A 116 -8.29 -6.21 -25.42
N LYS A 117 -8.40 -6.13 -26.75
CA LYS A 117 -9.12 -7.12 -27.55
C LYS A 117 -8.52 -8.51 -27.43
N GLY A 118 -7.20 -8.62 -27.48
CA GLY A 118 -6.49 -9.90 -27.33
C GLY A 118 -6.69 -10.56 -25.98
N ARG A 119 -6.89 -9.78 -24.91
CA ARG A 119 -7.05 -10.30 -23.55
C ARG A 119 -8.49 -10.60 -23.14
N TRP A 120 -9.44 -9.76 -23.55
CA TRP A 120 -10.80 -9.81 -23.01
C TRP A 120 -11.90 -9.97 -24.04
N SER A 121 -11.59 -10.01 -25.33
CA SER A 121 -12.56 -10.23 -26.42
C SER A 121 -13.84 -9.38 -26.28
N PRO A 122 -13.72 -8.04 -26.22
CA PRO A 122 -14.83 -7.14 -25.96
C PRO A 122 -15.83 -7.11 -27.12
N LYS A 123 -17.09 -6.76 -26.80
CA LYS A 123 -18.13 -6.65 -27.83
C LYS A 123 -17.97 -5.41 -28.70
N ASN A 124 -17.37 -4.35 -28.16
CA ASN A 124 -17.17 -3.07 -28.83
C ASN A 124 -16.04 -2.25 -28.17
N GLU A 125 -15.66 -1.16 -28.82
CA GLU A 125 -14.63 -0.23 -28.34
C GLU A 125 -15.03 0.51 -27.04
N ASN A 126 -16.34 0.65 -26.74
CA ASN A 126 -16.77 1.34 -25.52
C ASN A 126 -16.41 0.55 -24.25
N GLU A 127 -16.33 -0.78 -24.32
CA GLU A 127 -15.83 -1.60 -23.20
C GLU A 127 -14.36 -1.30 -22.89
N TRP A 128 -13.54 -1.07 -23.92
CA TRP A 128 -12.15 -0.66 -23.76
C TRP A 128 -12.04 0.74 -23.15
N LYS A 129 -12.81 1.71 -23.66
CA LYS A 129 -12.85 3.07 -23.10
C LYS A 129 -13.27 3.05 -21.63
N ARG A 130 -14.23 2.21 -21.27
CA ARG A 130 -14.65 2.00 -19.88
C ARG A 130 -13.52 1.40 -19.04
N ALA A 131 -12.76 0.44 -19.56
CA ALA A 131 -11.60 -0.13 -18.88
C ALA A 131 -10.53 0.93 -18.59
N LEU A 132 -10.17 1.74 -19.60
CA LEU A 132 -9.24 2.86 -19.42
C LEU A 132 -9.73 3.86 -18.38
N CYS A 133 -11.03 4.19 -18.44
CA CYS A 133 -11.67 5.02 -17.44
C CYS A 133 -11.47 4.43 -16.05
N CYS A 134 -11.73 3.15 -15.85
CA CYS A 134 -11.56 2.45 -14.57
C CYS A 134 -10.10 2.25 -14.13
N GLY A 135 -9.11 2.85 -14.79
CA GLY A 135 -7.69 2.73 -14.41
C GLY A 135 -7.09 1.35 -14.71
N VAL A 136 -7.66 0.59 -15.64
CA VAL A 136 -7.09 -0.68 -16.11
C VAL A 136 -5.87 -0.40 -16.99
N THR A 137 -4.74 -0.98 -16.62
CA THR A 137 -3.47 -0.82 -17.35
C THR A 137 -3.14 -2.05 -18.21
N ASP A 138 -2.09 -1.93 -19.03
CA ASP A 138 -1.46 -3.06 -19.73
C ASP A 138 -0.95 -4.17 -18.78
N LYS A 139 -0.77 -3.85 -17.49
CA LYS A 139 -0.35 -4.76 -16.42
C LYS A 139 -1.45 -5.04 -15.39
N TYR A 140 -2.70 -4.91 -15.77
CA TYR A 140 -3.83 -5.24 -14.90
C TYR A 140 -3.72 -6.64 -14.26
N SER A 141 -4.02 -6.74 -12.96
CA SER A 141 -3.89 -7.95 -12.13
C SER A 141 -2.45 -8.49 -11.97
N GLN A 142 -1.45 -7.85 -12.57
CA GLN A 142 -0.05 -8.24 -12.41
C GLN A 142 0.58 -7.46 -11.26
N THR A 143 1.31 -8.19 -10.40
CA THR A 143 2.17 -7.58 -9.38
C THR A 143 3.46 -7.08 -10.00
N SER A 144 3.99 -6.00 -9.46
CA SER A 144 5.27 -5.45 -9.86
C SER A 144 6.00 -4.85 -8.66
N SER A 145 7.29 -4.58 -8.83
CA SER A 145 8.08 -3.85 -7.84
C SER A 145 8.90 -2.79 -8.55
N ARG A 146 8.91 -1.59 -7.98
CA ARG A 146 9.74 -0.48 -8.43
C ARG A 146 10.78 -0.15 -7.36
N LYS A 147 11.97 0.18 -7.83
CA LYS A 147 13.13 0.47 -6.98
C LYS A 147 13.53 1.93 -7.17
N ASN A 148 14.01 2.57 -6.11
CA ASN A 148 14.47 3.96 -6.14
C ASN A 148 13.43 4.95 -6.70
N VAL A 149 12.15 4.78 -6.36
CA VAL A 149 11.11 5.76 -6.69
C VAL A 149 11.40 7.03 -5.90
N ALA A 150 11.64 8.14 -6.61
CA ALA A 150 11.93 9.43 -5.98
C ALA A 150 10.78 9.83 -5.06
N LEU A 151 11.10 10.28 -3.85
CA LEU A 151 10.09 10.66 -2.87
C LEU A 151 9.23 11.84 -3.33
N SER A 152 9.79 12.71 -4.20
CA SER A 152 9.06 13.81 -4.84
C SER A 152 7.92 13.38 -5.77
N ALA A 153 7.87 12.10 -6.17
CA ALA A 153 6.77 11.55 -6.96
C ALA A 153 5.56 11.11 -6.10
N VAL A 154 5.75 10.99 -4.78
CA VAL A 154 4.71 10.59 -3.84
C VAL A 154 3.89 11.83 -3.46
N THR A 155 2.57 11.78 -3.63
CA THR A 155 1.69 12.91 -3.32
C THR A 155 1.17 12.85 -1.90
N GLN A 156 0.93 11.65 -1.37
CA GLN A 156 0.47 11.44 0.00
C GLN A 156 1.05 10.14 0.56
N VAL A 157 1.14 10.06 1.89
CA VAL A 157 1.49 8.83 2.61
C VAL A 157 0.38 8.52 3.59
N TRP A 158 -0.03 7.25 3.59
CA TRP A 158 -0.87 6.69 4.64
C TRP A 158 -0.09 5.61 5.40
N SER A 159 -0.22 5.61 6.71
CA SER A 159 0.37 4.62 7.60
C SER A 159 -0.71 3.87 8.35
N PRO A 160 -0.57 2.55 8.55
CA PRO A 160 -1.41 1.85 9.49
C PRO A 160 -1.20 2.45 10.88
N SER A 161 -2.29 2.67 11.61
CA SER A 161 -2.18 2.99 13.03
C SER A 161 -1.40 1.88 13.72
N GLU A 162 -0.33 2.22 14.45
CA GLU A 162 0.28 1.26 15.36
C GLU A 162 -0.84 0.76 16.29
N GLU A 163 -1.22 -0.51 16.19
CA GLU A 163 -1.91 -1.16 17.30
C GLU A 163 -0.95 -0.99 18.48
N GLN A 164 -1.32 -0.13 19.43
CA GLN A 164 -0.58 -0.08 20.68
C GLN A 164 -0.68 -1.49 21.26
N PRO A 165 0.46 -2.17 21.49
CA PRO A 165 0.42 -3.39 22.27
C PRO A 165 -0.24 -3.02 23.59
N GLU A 166 -1.26 -3.79 23.98
CA GLU A 166 -1.96 -3.63 25.25
C GLU A 166 -0.95 -3.33 26.36
N ASP A 167 -1.25 -2.26 27.09
CA ASP A 167 -0.49 -1.69 28.18
C ASP A 167 -0.18 -2.75 29.24
N ASN A 168 0.94 -3.44 29.07
CA ASN A 168 1.75 -3.93 30.18
C ASN A 168 2.95 -3.00 30.26
N GLY A 169 2.79 -2.00 31.12
CA GLY A 169 3.76 -0.95 31.39
C GLY A 169 5.19 -1.46 31.53
N ILE A 170 6.13 -0.54 31.19
CA ILE A 170 7.59 -0.70 31.22
C ILE A 170 8.19 -1.26 29.91
N SER A 171 7.99 -0.61 28.76
CA SER A 171 8.84 -0.89 27.59
C SER A 171 8.92 0.22 26.53
N ARG A 172 9.17 1.48 26.91
CA ARG A 172 9.61 2.52 25.95
C ARG A 172 10.98 3.14 26.23
N ILE A 173 11.55 2.90 27.41
CA ILE A 173 12.92 3.35 27.73
C ILE A 173 13.95 2.26 27.38
N ASN A 174 13.57 0.97 27.44
CA ASN A 174 14.52 -0.13 27.23
C ASN A 174 14.93 -0.32 25.76
N THR A 175 14.06 -0.03 24.78
CA THR A 175 14.39 -0.26 23.36
C THR A 175 15.42 0.75 22.83
N PHE A 176 15.36 2.01 23.30
CA PHE A 176 16.36 3.02 22.94
C PHE A 176 17.70 2.78 23.66
N VAL A 177 17.65 2.40 24.95
CA VAL A 177 18.86 2.07 25.73
C VAL A 177 19.54 0.80 25.19
N ASN A 178 18.80 -0.20 24.73
CA ASN A 178 19.39 -1.41 24.14
C ASN A 178 20.07 -1.14 22.79
N LYS A 179 19.46 -0.31 21.91
CA LYS A 179 20.12 0.10 20.65
C LYS A 179 21.38 0.94 20.89
N VAL A 180 21.38 1.84 21.88
CA VAL A 180 22.58 2.63 22.22
C VAL A 180 23.67 1.76 22.85
N ARG A 181 23.31 0.78 23.69
CA ARG A 181 24.27 -0.15 24.31
C ARG A 181 24.90 -1.11 23.29
N GLU A 182 24.14 -1.52 22.28
CA GLU A 182 24.63 -2.39 21.20
C GLU A 182 25.57 -1.64 20.24
N VAL A 183 25.33 -0.34 20.00
CA VAL A 183 26.23 0.52 19.21
C VAL A 183 27.52 0.83 19.99
N LEU A 184 27.45 1.14 21.28
CA LEU A 184 28.65 1.43 22.09
C LEU A 184 29.58 0.22 22.22
N ASN A 185 29.04 -1.00 22.29
CA ASN A 185 29.85 -2.23 22.33
C ASN A 185 30.54 -2.57 20.99
N ARG A 186 30.11 -1.98 19.87
CA ARG A 186 30.69 -2.23 18.54
C ARG A 186 31.82 -1.26 18.17
N PHE A 187 32.00 -0.19 18.96
CA PHE A 187 32.95 0.91 18.68
C PHE A 187 34.06 1.10 19.72
N MET A 188 34.26 0.16 20.65
CA MET A 188 35.41 0.18 21.58
C MET A 188 36.50 -0.82 21.15
N PRO A 189 37.47 -0.42 20.32
CA PRO A 189 38.75 -1.10 20.26
C PRO A 189 39.55 -0.79 21.54
N PHE A 190 39.71 -1.80 22.38
CA PHE A 190 40.92 -2.09 23.17
C PHE A 190 41.81 -0.89 23.58
N THR A 191 41.60 -0.33 24.77
CA THR A 191 42.65 0.42 25.48
C THR A 191 42.64 0.15 26.98
N TRP A 192 43.74 -0.46 27.43
CA TRP A 192 44.40 -0.39 28.76
C TRP A 192 43.75 -1.16 29.93
N ARG A 193 44.32 -2.30 30.33
CA ARG A 193 45.46 -2.56 31.26
C ARG A 193 45.08 -2.49 32.73
N GLU A 194 45.38 -3.60 33.39
CA GLU A 194 45.41 -3.83 34.83
C GLU A 194 46.30 -2.81 35.56
N LEU A 195 45.71 -2.19 36.59
CA LEU A 195 46.18 -1.89 37.96
C LEU A 195 45.61 -0.55 38.44
#